data_AF-A0A6J2R0H2-F1
#
_entry.id   AF-A0A6J2R0H2-F1
#
_cell.length_a   1.000
_cell.length_b   1.000
_cell.length_c   1.000
_cell.angle_alpha   90.00
_cell.angle_beta   90.00
_cell.angle_gamma   90.00
#
_symmetry.space_group_name_H-M   'P 1'
#
loop_
_entity.id
_entity.type
_entity.pdbx_description
1 polymer ?
#
loop_
_entity_poly.entity_id
_entity_poly.type
_entity_poly.pdbx_seq_one_letter_code
_entity_poly.pdbx_strand_id
1 'polypeptide(L)'
;MQRFFGLPPSGELTNETVAVMKRPRCGLSDVEPFGETIRWKKSTLSYRIAGYNLSIPTSKVHKIFRAAWKLWSNVAPMKFRKRRRKEADIAISFHNGDHEDGSPFDGTGGILAHAFVPGFGIGGDVHFDADEDWSFNSTGFNLFAVAVHEFGHALGLPHSSDPGAIMYPAYNFDPKDEVLLSFRDVKDVQHLYGISPNFASLFAKRPPPRTPDKCDPDLSFDAVTELQQEVLFFKDRFMWRKHPQFDETGITLISSLWPDSVPHYLDAVYENVEGNLNVFFKGHQYWVLRQLTLEEGFPRNIWDLGFPSRIKSVDAALHFRNERYTVFFTGHECWRYNEQQKMMEGSPTLIEQQWSGIPTPIDAAVVYEGLVHFFKGNIHYKFDFNSKYVSSSPANDLLECRENDDTEQTQMR
;
A
#
# COMPACT_ATOMS: atom_id res chain seq x y z
N MET A 1 5.31 -12.25 10.26
CA MET A 1 5.61 -11.93 8.85
C MET A 1 4.32 -11.89 8.02
N GLN A 2 3.73 -12.99 7.53
CA GLN A 2 2.62 -12.94 6.56
C GLN A 2 1.46 -12.04 7.01
N ARG A 3 0.94 -12.24 8.23
CA ARG A 3 -0.10 -11.36 8.83
C ARG A 3 0.30 -9.88 8.84
N PHE A 4 1.55 -9.58 9.20
CA PHE A 4 2.05 -8.20 9.33
C PHE A 4 2.02 -7.46 7.99
N PHE A 5 2.28 -8.18 6.89
CA PHE A 5 2.32 -7.63 5.53
C PHE A 5 0.99 -7.80 4.77
N GLY A 6 -0.08 -8.25 5.44
CA GLY A 6 -1.39 -8.46 4.82
C GLY A 6 -1.45 -9.64 3.84
N LEU A 7 -0.55 -10.62 3.99
CA LEU A 7 -0.55 -11.86 3.22
C LEU A 7 -1.35 -12.95 3.94
N PRO A 8 -1.92 -13.93 3.20
CA PRO A 8 -2.53 -15.12 3.78
C PRO A 8 -1.55 -15.83 4.73
N PRO A 9 -1.92 -16.08 6.00
CA PRO A 9 -1.02 -16.65 7.00
C PRO A 9 -0.95 -18.19 6.91
N SER A 10 -0.54 -18.70 5.75
CA SER A 10 -0.44 -20.14 5.49
C SER A 10 0.71 -20.83 6.23
N GLY A 11 1.74 -20.08 6.63
CA GLY A 11 2.99 -20.63 7.15
C GLY A 11 3.92 -21.20 6.07
N GLU A 12 3.50 -21.17 4.81
CA GLU A 12 4.30 -21.63 3.67
C GLU A 12 5.07 -20.47 3.02
N LEU A 13 6.26 -20.75 2.51
CA LEU A 13 7.08 -19.77 1.79
C LEU A 13 6.59 -19.64 0.33
N THR A 14 5.46 -18.96 0.14
CA THR A 14 4.88 -18.72 -1.19
C THR A 14 5.69 -17.71 -2.01
N ASN A 15 5.44 -17.64 -3.33
CA ASN A 15 6.11 -16.67 -4.20
C ASN A 15 5.83 -15.22 -3.78
N GLU A 16 4.61 -14.92 -3.33
CA GLU A 16 4.18 -13.62 -2.81
C GLU A 16 4.91 -13.31 -1.49
N THR A 17 5.05 -14.32 -0.62
CA THR A 17 5.80 -14.19 0.63
C THR A 17 7.26 -13.84 0.34
N VAL A 18 7.91 -14.55 -0.59
CA VAL A 18 9.28 -14.28 -1.01
C VAL A 18 9.41 -12.89 -1.66
N ALA A 19 8.45 -12.49 -2.51
CA ALA A 19 8.44 -11.18 -3.14
C ALA A 19 8.43 -10.05 -2.12
N VAL A 20 7.60 -10.16 -1.08
CA VAL A 20 7.56 -9.20 0.03
C VAL A 20 8.86 -9.22 0.85
N MET A 21 9.42 -10.40 1.14
CA MET A 21 10.70 -10.49 1.89
C MET A 21 11.88 -9.87 1.16
N LYS A 22 11.88 -9.89 -0.17
CA LYS A 22 12.93 -9.31 -1.01
C LYS A 22 12.84 -7.78 -1.12
N ARG A 23 11.77 -7.17 -0.62
CA ARG A 23 11.63 -5.71 -0.69
C ARG A 23 12.65 -5.05 0.23
N PRO A 24 13.36 -4.01 -0.25
CA PRO A 24 14.19 -3.18 0.62
C PRO A 24 13.37 -2.63 1.77
N ARG A 25 13.94 -2.56 2.97
CA ARG A 25 13.21 -2.28 4.21
C ARG A 25 14.09 -1.68 5.31
N CYS A 26 13.46 -1.25 6.40
CA CYS A 26 14.15 -0.94 7.65
C CYS A 26 14.69 -2.23 8.30
N GLY A 27 15.87 -2.13 8.92
CA GLY A 27 16.60 -3.22 9.58
C GLY A 27 16.05 -3.63 10.95
N LEU A 28 15.10 -2.88 11.51
CA LEU A 28 14.47 -3.23 12.78
C LEU A 28 13.48 -4.39 12.65
N SER A 29 13.26 -5.07 13.78
CA SER A 29 12.32 -6.18 13.90
C SER A 29 10.86 -5.71 13.90
N ASP A 30 9.98 -6.46 13.22
CA ASP A 30 8.54 -6.17 13.13
C ASP A 30 7.74 -6.53 14.39
N VAL A 31 8.36 -7.27 15.33
CA VAL A 31 7.65 -7.88 16.47
C VAL A 31 8.15 -7.42 17.84
N GLU A 32 9.03 -6.43 17.89
CA GLU A 32 9.59 -5.96 19.16
C GLU A 32 8.60 -5.09 19.96
N PRO A 33 8.32 -5.42 21.25
CA PRO A 33 7.24 -4.82 22.03
C PRO A 33 7.65 -3.52 22.73
N PHE A 34 8.31 -2.59 22.04
CA PHE A 34 8.82 -1.36 22.64
C PHE A 34 7.81 -0.20 22.71
N GLY A 35 6.66 -0.33 22.03
CA GLY A 35 5.80 0.79 21.61
C GLY A 35 5.02 1.55 22.69
N GLU A 36 4.86 1.03 23.91
CA GLU A 36 3.99 1.71 24.90
C GLU A 36 4.74 2.52 25.96
N THR A 37 6.04 2.30 26.18
CA THR A 37 6.74 2.89 27.35
C THR A 37 8.06 3.62 27.03
N ILE A 38 8.68 3.35 25.88
CA ILE A 38 9.99 3.91 25.54
C ILE A 38 9.82 5.22 24.77
N ARG A 39 10.04 6.34 25.47
CA ARG A 39 9.97 7.69 24.90
C ARG A 39 10.95 8.64 25.57
N TRP A 40 11.31 9.70 24.86
CA TRP A 40 12.07 10.80 25.45
C TRP A 40 11.25 11.53 26.52
N LYS A 41 11.85 11.78 27.68
CA LYS A 41 11.22 12.58 28.75
C LYS A 41 11.29 14.09 28.52
N LYS A 42 12.13 14.52 27.58
CA LYS A 42 12.33 15.93 27.21
C LYS A 42 11.68 16.23 25.87
N SER A 43 11.18 17.45 25.72
CA SER A 43 10.53 17.93 24.49
C SER A 43 11.49 18.63 23.52
N THR A 44 12.75 18.82 23.91
CA THR A 44 13.79 19.37 23.03
C THR A 44 14.92 18.38 22.90
N LEU A 45 15.08 17.82 21.70
CA LEU A 45 16.15 16.91 21.34
C LEU A 45 17.21 17.63 20.52
N SER A 46 18.45 17.27 20.76
CA SER A 46 19.58 17.69 19.96
C SER A 46 20.01 16.56 19.04
N TYR A 47 20.35 16.89 17.80
CA TYR A 47 20.90 15.92 16.86
C TYR A 47 22.20 16.42 16.25
N ARG A 48 23.09 15.51 15.90
CA ARG A 48 24.33 15.78 15.16
C ARG A 48 24.42 14.84 13.97
N ILE A 49 25.25 15.18 13.00
CA ILE A 49 25.54 14.30 11.86
C ILE A 49 27.02 13.96 11.95
N ALA A 50 27.31 12.68 12.23
CA ALA A 50 28.59 12.22 12.75
C ALA A 50 29.66 11.98 11.68
N GLY A 51 29.26 11.82 10.41
CA GLY A 51 30.17 11.65 9.29
C GLY A 51 29.41 11.54 7.97
N TYR A 52 30.10 11.88 6.88
CA TYR A 52 29.66 11.66 5.51
C TYR A 52 30.81 11.02 4.77
N ASN A 53 30.65 9.78 4.33
CA ASN A 53 31.52 9.23 3.29
C ASN A 53 30.71 8.94 2.04
N LEU A 54 29.79 9.85 1.71
CA LEU A 54 28.89 9.74 0.58
C LEU A 54 29.20 10.81 -0.46
N SER A 55 28.94 10.48 -1.73
CA SER A 55 29.04 11.38 -2.88
C SER A 55 27.99 12.52 -2.88
N ILE A 56 27.24 12.68 -1.79
CA ILE A 56 26.14 13.63 -1.64
C ILE A 56 26.62 14.93 -0.97
N PRO A 57 26.25 16.12 -1.51
CA PRO A 57 26.54 17.38 -0.85
C PRO A 57 25.91 17.48 0.55
N THR A 58 26.76 17.70 1.56
CA THR A 58 26.37 17.86 2.98
C THR A 58 25.22 18.85 3.20
N SER A 59 25.16 19.94 2.41
CA SER A 59 24.09 20.94 2.48
C SER A 59 22.72 20.37 2.13
N LYS A 60 22.64 19.45 1.17
CA LYS A 60 21.38 18.77 0.80
C LYS A 60 20.91 17.85 1.92
N VAL A 61 21.82 17.04 2.48
CA VAL A 61 21.49 16.15 3.61
C VAL A 61 20.97 16.96 4.81
N HIS A 62 21.62 18.07 5.14
CA HIS A 62 21.15 18.97 6.20
C HIS A 62 19.73 19.49 5.95
N LYS A 63 19.42 19.85 4.69
CA LYS A 63 18.10 20.35 4.32
C LYS A 63 17.04 19.27 4.47
N ILE A 64 17.33 18.05 4.03
CA ILE A 64 16.45 16.88 4.13
C ILE A 64 16.17 16.53 5.59
N PHE A 65 17.20 16.31 6.41
CA PHE A 65 16.98 15.91 7.80
C PHE A 65 16.24 16.98 8.60
N ARG A 66 16.48 18.27 8.30
CA ARG A 66 15.69 19.35 8.88
C ARG A 66 14.21 19.27 8.45
N ALA A 67 13.93 18.93 7.20
CA ALA A 67 12.56 18.73 6.72
C ALA A 67 11.91 17.49 7.36
N ALA A 68 12.65 16.40 7.56
CA ALA A 68 12.14 15.18 8.17
C ALA A 68 11.73 15.42 9.63
N TRP A 69 12.61 16.06 10.41
CA TRP A 69 12.26 16.52 11.77
C TRP A 69 11.08 17.49 11.79
N LYS A 70 10.92 18.28 10.72
CA LYS A 70 9.81 19.24 10.62
C LYS A 70 8.47 18.50 10.54
N LEU A 71 8.36 17.38 9.82
CA LEU A 71 7.14 16.57 9.76
C LEU A 71 6.70 16.13 11.16
N TRP A 72 7.61 15.53 11.94
CA TRP A 72 7.31 15.09 13.31
C TRP A 72 6.98 16.26 14.26
N SER A 73 7.74 17.37 14.21
CA SER A 73 7.48 18.55 15.05
C SER A 73 6.21 19.33 14.69
N ASN A 74 5.63 19.10 13.50
CA ASN A 74 4.37 19.70 13.11
C ASN A 74 3.18 19.07 13.84
N VAL A 75 3.28 17.79 14.20
CA VAL A 75 2.17 17.01 14.76
C VAL A 75 2.33 16.71 16.25
N ALA A 76 3.56 16.69 16.75
CA ALA A 76 3.91 16.53 18.17
C ALA A 76 4.66 17.76 18.72
N PRO A 77 4.56 18.09 20.02
CA PRO A 77 5.21 19.25 20.63
C PRO A 77 6.73 19.06 20.87
N MET A 78 7.43 18.46 19.90
CA MET A 78 8.86 18.18 19.92
C MET A 78 9.66 19.26 19.18
N LYS A 79 10.86 19.60 19.70
CA LYS A 79 11.78 20.56 19.09
C LYS A 79 13.13 19.91 18.83
N PHE A 80 13.62 20.04 17.60
CA PHE A 80 14.88 19.42 17.18
C PHE A 80 15.94 20.49 16.93
N ARG A 81 17.09 20.38 17.62
CA ARG A 81 18.19 21.35 17.53
C ARG A 81 19.46 20.70 17.03
N LYS A 82 19.92 21.13 15.87
CA LYS A 82 21.19 20.65 15.32
C LYS A 82 22.38 21.13 16.15
N ARG A 83 23.34 20.24 16.43
CA ARG A 83 24.66 20.53 17.01
C ARG A 83 25.77 20.20 16.02
N ARG A 84 26.93 20.88 16.16
CA ARG A 84 28.08 20.72 15.25
C ARG A 84 29.12 19.70 15.71
N ARG A 85 29.52 19.70 16.99
CA ARG A 85 30.67 18.89 17.48
C ARG A 85 30.49 18.29 18.88
N LYS A 86 29.41 18.62 19.58
CA LYS A 86 29.13 18.07 20.90
C LYS A 86 28.30 16.81 20.76
N GLU A 87 28.40 15.95 21.75
CA GLU A 87 27.42 14.89 22.01
C GLU A 87 26.00 15.47 21.93
N ALA A 88 25.14 14.69 21.31
CA ALA A 88 23.76 15.02 21.00
C ALA A 88 22.90 13.82 21.39
N ASP A 89 21.61 14.04 21.49
CA ASP A 89 20.66 12.98 21.87
C ASP A 89 20.45 11.97 20.74
N ILE A 90 20.73 12.37 19.51
CA ILE A 90 20.61 11.57 18.30
C ILE A 90 21.84 11.86 17.42
N ALA A 91 22.68 10.87 17.20
CA ALA A 91 23.70 10.87 16.18
C ALA A 91 23.16 10.24 14.90
N ILE A 92 23.38 10.92 13.78
CA ILE A 92 23.00 10.42 12.46
C ILE A 92 24.27 10.13 11.67
N SER A 93 24.42 8.93 11.13
CA SER A 93 25.61 8.50 10.39
C SER A 93 25.29 7.55 9.24
N PHE A 94 26.31 7.36 8.40
CA PHE A 94 26.28 6.44 7.26
C PHE A 94 27.40 5.42 7.47
N HIS A 95 27.09 4.14 7.33
CA HIS A 95 28.01 3.03 7.62
C HIS A 95 27.92 1.95 6.53
N ASN A 96 28.98 1.19 6.35
CA ASN A 96 29.02 0.01 5.47
C ASN A 96 29.14 -1.24 6.34
N GLY A 97 28.40 -2.30 6.00
CA GLY A 97 28.56 -3.61 6.64
C GLY A 97 28.49 -3.57 8.18
N ASP A 98 29.40 -4.28 8.84
CA ASP A 98 29.55 -4.23 10.30
C ASP A 98 30.10 -2.88 10.77
N HIS A 99 29.37 -2.25 11.69
CA HIS A 99 29.68 -0.94 12.25
C HIS A 99 29.55 -0.90 13.78
N GLU A 100 29.84 -2.03 14.42
CA GLU A 100 30.09 -2.17 15.87
C GLU A 100 28.88 -1.89 16.78
N ASP A 101 27.66 -1.91 16.24
CA ASP A 101 26.40 -1.76 17.00
C ASP A 101 25.59 -3.06 17.11
N GLY A 102 26.10 -4.16 16.53
CA GLY A 102 25.47 -5.49 16.52
C GLY A 102 24.43 -5.70 15.42
N SER A 103 24.20 -4.71 14.55
CA SER A 103 23.24 -4.76 13.44
C SER A 103 23.94 -4.45 12.11
N PRO A 104 24.76 -5.37 11.56
CA PRO A 104 25.50 -5.10 10.32
C PRO A 104 24.56 -4.90 9.12
N PHE A 105 24.91 -3.98 8.23
CA PHE A 105 24.23 -3.82 6.94
C PHE A 105 24.63 -4.91 5.94
N ASP A 106 23.78 -5.14 4.93
CA ASP A 106 23.89 -6.22 3.95
C ASP A 106 24.38 -5.78 2.55
N GLY A 107 24.71 -4.49 2.39
CA GLY A 107 25.20 -3.91 1.14
C GLY A 107 24.05 -3.30 0.33
N THR A 108 24.16 -3.25 -0.99
CA THR A 108 23.13 -2.59 -1.82
C THR A 108 21.80 -3.36 -1.83
N GLY A 109 20.71 -2.67 -1.50
CA GLY A 109 19.37 -3.23 -1.31
C GLY A 109 19.22 -3.91 0.05
N GLY A 110 18.07 -4.55 0.28
CA GLY A 110 17.85 -5.23 1.56
C GLY A 110 17.61 -4.24 2.71
N ILE A 111 18.58 -4.06 3.61
CA ILE A 111 18.45 -3.17 4.78
C ILE A 111 18.93 -1.76 4.42
N LEU A 112 17.99 -0.83 4.30
CA LEU A 112 18.30 0.55 3.92
C LEU A 112 18.91 1.37 5.06
N ALA A 113 18.41 1.16 6.27
CA ALA A 113 18.73 1.92 7.46
C ALA A 113 18.16 1.22 8.71
N HIS A 114 18.61 1.68 9.87
CA HIS A 114 17.96 1.40 11.15
C HIS A 114 18.19 2.55 12.13
N ALA A 115 17.40 2.55 13.20
CA ALA A 115 17.56 3.47 14.30
C ALA A 115 17.34 2.79 15.65
N PHE A 116 17.98 3.31 16.68
CA PHE A 116 17.75 2.86 18.03
C PHE A 116 16.59 3.64 18.67
N VAL A 117 15.77 2.93 19.44
CA VAL A 117 14.71 3.56 20.24
C VAL A 117 15.30 4.54 21.29
N PRO A 118 14.50 5.49 21.82
CA PRO A 118 14.95 6.47 22.81
C PRO A 118 15.69 5.84 24.01
N GLY A 119 16.92 6.28 24.29
CA GLY A 119 17.73 5.69 25.35
C GLY A 119 19.01 6.47 25.68
N PHE A 120 19.87 5.85 26.47
CA PHE A 120 21.23 6.33 26.74
C PHE A 120 22.22 5.73 25.75
N GLY A 121 23.40 6.34 25.60
CA GLY A 121 24.43 5.86 24.68
C GLY A 121 23.98 6.01 23.23
N ILE A 122 23.92 4.89 22.50
CA ILE A 122 23.44 4.85 21.11
C ILE A 122 21.91 4.97 20.98
N GLY A 123 21.16 4.99 22.10
CA GLY A 123 19.70 5.10 22.06
C GLY A 123 19.23 6.41 21.41
N GLY A 124 18.50 6.29 20.30
CA GLY A 124 18.09 7.41 19.44
C GLY A 124 18.97 7.62 18.21
N ASP A 125 20.13 6.97 18.12
CA ASP A 125 21.02 7.09 16.96
C ASP A 125 20.39 6.46 15.72
N VAL A 126 20.72 7.00 14.55
CA VAL A 126 20.15 6.63 13.26
C VAL A 126 21.28 6.33 12.30
N HIS A 127 21.31 5.11 11.77
CA HIS A 127 22.32 4.65 10.83
C HIS A 127 21.67 4.38 9.48
N PHE A 128 22.29 4.88 8.43
CA PHE A 128 21.91 4.63 7.04
C PHE A 128 22.98 3.76 6.38
N ASP A 129 22.60 2.81 5.55
CA ASP A 129 23.58 2.03 4.79
C ASP A 129 24.25 2.92 3.72
N ALA A 130 25.56 3.02 3.76
CA ALA A 130 26.35 3.82 2.83
C ALA A 130 26.54 3.16 1.47
N ASP A 131 26.24 1.86 1.33
CA ASP A 131 26.28 1.11 0.05
C ASP A 131 25.05 1.37 -0.84
N GLU A 132 24.07 2.12 -0.33
CA GLU A 132 22.84 2.45 -1.06
C GLU A 132 22.97 3.66 -1.98
N ASP A 133 22.27 3.60 -3.12
CA ASP A 133 22.15 4.72 -4.05
C ASP A 133 21.14 5.76 -3.54
N TRP A 134 21.59 6.55 -2.57
CA TRP A 134 20.78 7.59 -1.93
C TRP A 134 20.43 8.73 -2.88
N SER A 135 19.12 8.96 -3.04
CA SER A 135 18.58 9.86 -4.04
C SER A 135 17.73 11.00 -3.48
N PHE A 136 17.50 11.99 -4.35
CA PHE A 136 16.72 13.21 -4.05
C PHE A 136 15.57 13.45 -5.02
N ASN A 137 15.56 12.74 -6.16
CA ASN A 137 14.82 13.13 -7.35
C ASN A 137 14.40 11.94 -8.23
N SER A 138 14.10 10.79 -7.61
CA SER A 138 13.44 9.57 -8.15
C SER A 138 14.31 8.34 -8.50
N THR A 139 15.62 8.46 -8.64
CA THR A 139 16.49 7.34 -9.03
C THR A 139 17.18 6.73 -7.82
N GLY A 140 16.86 5.50 -7.41
CA GLY A 140 17.40 4.89 -6.18
C GLY A 140 16.56 5.23 -4.94
N PHE A 141 17.12 5.03 -3.74
CA PHE A 141 16.36 5.17 -2.48
C PHE A 141 16.25 6.62 -2.02
N ASN A 142 15.03 7.10 -1.84
CA ASN A 142 14.77 8.47 -1.40
C ASN A 142 15.18 8.67 0.06
N LEU A 143 16.28 9.40 0.29
CA LEU A 143 16.83 9.65 1.63
C LEU A 143 15.84 10.41 2.54
N PHE A 144 14.96 11.24 1.98
CA PHE A 144 13.96 11.94 2.79
C PHE A 144 12.91 10.97 3.34
N ALA A 145 12.39 10.06 2.52
CA ALA A 145 11.41 9.07 2.96
C ALA A 145 11.99 8.17 4.06
N VAL A 146 13.17 7.58 3.83
CA VAL A 146 13.83 6.70 4.82
C VAL A 146 14.16 7.48 6.10
N ALA A 147 14.67 8.72 6.00
CA ALA A 147 14.95 9.51 7.19
C ALA A 147 13.70 9.85 8.01
N VAL A 148 12.54 10.05 7.39
CA VAL A 148 11.29 10.28 8.13
C VAL A 148 10.91 9.03 8.92
N HIS A 149 11.02 7.84 8.32
CA HIS A 149 10.80 6.55 8.96
C HIS A 149 11.75 6.34 10.16
N GLU A 150 13.06 6.41 9.94
CA GLU A 150 14.05 6.18 11.01
C GLU A 150 13.94 7.21 12.15
N PHE A 151 13.54 8.44 11.84
CA PHE A 151 13.30 9.45 12.87
C PHE A 151 12.06 9.14 13.72
N GLY A 152 11.10 8.39 13.19
CA GLY A 152 9.99 7.85 13.98
C GLY A 152 10.48 6.84 15.01
N HIS A 153 11.39 5.94 14.63
CA HIS A 153 12.05 5.00 15.55
C HIS A 153 12.89 5.71 16.61
N ALA A 154 13.67 6.72 16.23
CA ALA A 154 14.40 7.57 17.18
C ALA A 154 13.48 8.34 18.14
N LEU A 155 12.18 8.46 17.82
CA LEU A 155 11.13 8.99 18.69
C LEU A 155 10.38 7.91 19.48
N GLY A 156 10.66 6.63 19.26
CA GLY A 156 10.08 5.50 19.99
C GLY A 156 8.89 4.84 19.31
N LEU A 157 8.62 5.14 18.04
CA LEU A 157 7.58 4.45 17.27
C LEU A 157 8.09 3.08 16.81
N PRO A 158 7.31 2.00 16.95
CA PRO A 158 7.59 0.73 16.32
C PRO A 158 7.21 0.76 14.83
N HIS A 159 7.50 -0.32 14.10
CA HIS A 159 6.90 -0.51 12.79
C HIS A 159 5.37 -0.57 12.89
N SER A 160 4.71 -0.02 11.87
CA SER A 160 3.27 -0.11 11.69
C SER A 160 2.94 -1.23 10.72
N SER A 161 1.89 -2.01 11.00
CA SER A 161 1.30 -2.94 10.04
C SER A 161 0.38 -2.25 9.02
N ASP A 162 0.15 -0.94 9.15
CA ASP A 162 -0.61 -0.14 8.20
C ASP A 162 0.25 0.14 6.94
N PRO A 163 -0.09 -0.42 5.75
CA PRO A 163 0.68 -0.23 4.53
C PRO A 163 0.79 1.23 4.06
N GLY A 164 -0.09 2.13 4.51
CA GLY A 164 -0.06 3.55 4.16
C GLY A 164 0.75 4.41 5.13
N ALA A 165 1.27 3.83 6.21
CA ALA A 165 2.08 4.52 7.21
C ALA A 165 3.52 4.72 6.74
N ILE A 166 4.14 5.84 7.12
CA ILE A 166 5.58 6.02 6.90
C ILE A 166 6.37 5.02 7.73
N MET A 167 5.83 4.59 8.88
CA MET A 167 6.41 3.56 9.75
C MET A 167 6.19 2.13 9.24
N TYR A 168 5.65 1.93 8.03
CA TYR A 168 5.60 0.61 7.40
C TYR A 168 7.04 0.12 7.08
N PRO A 169 7.41 -1.13 7.39
CA PRO A 169 8.81 -1.56 7.32
C PRO A 169 9.40 -1.57 5.91
N ALA A 170 8.62 -2.01 4.92
CA ALA A 170 9.10 -2.13 3.56
C ALA A 170 9.06 -0.78 2.83
N TYR A 171 10.14 -0.48 2.11
CA TYR A 171 10.28 0.72 1.31
C TYR A 171 9.27 0.74 0.16
N ASN A 172 8.36 1.71 0.20
CA ASN A 172 7.21 1.81 -0.70
C ASN A 172 7.02 3.21 -1.33
N PHE A 173 8.07 4.04 -1.30
CA PHE A 173 7.99 5.41 -1.81
C PHE A 173 7.89 5.46 -3.33
N ASP A 174 6.86 6.14 -3.84
CA ASP A 174 6.75 6.54 -5.26
C ASP A 174 7.25 7.99 -5.41
N PRO A 175 8.17 8.28 -6.32
CA PRO A 175 8.61 9.65 -6.62
C PRO A 175 7.50 10.63 -7.04
N LYS A 176 6.35 10.15 -7.48
CA LYS A 176 5.16 10.96 -7.79
C LYS A 176 4.37 11.35 -6.55
N ASP A 177 4.56 10.63 -5.46
CA ASP A 177 3.85 10.84 -4.20
C ASP A 177 4.64 11.74 -3.25
N GLU A 178 3.93 12.55 -2.49
CA GLU A 178 4.53 13.37 -1.45
C GLU A 178 4.71 12.54 -0.16
N VAL A 179 5.89 12.64 0.45
CA VAL A 179 6.14 12.03 1.76
C VAL A 179 5.34 12.78 2.83
N LEU A 180 4.35 12.10 3.40
CA LEU A 180 3.48 12.61 4.47
C LEU A 180 3.43 11.58 5.61
N LEU A 181 3.13 12.07 6.82
CA LEU A 181 2.78 11.20 7.94
C LEU A 181 1.32 10.76 7.77
N SER A 182 1.05 9.46 7.84
CA SER A 182 -0.31 8.93 7.81
C SER A 182 -1.07 9.29 9.08
N PHE A 183 -2.38 9.13 9.04
CA PHE A 183 -3.21 9.28 10.24
C PHE A 183 -2.72 8.38 11.39
N ARG A 184 -2.24 7.16 11.08
CA ARG A 184 -1.70 6.24 12.08
C ARG A 184 -0.40 6.77 12.69
N ASP A 185 0.54 7.21 11.86
CA ASP A 185 1.81 7.78 12.33
C ASP A 185 1.58 8.98 13.27
N VAL A 186 0.64 9.86 12.90
CA VAL A 186 0.27 11.02 13.69
C VAL A 186 -0.36 10.62 15.02
N LYS A 187 -1.28 9.67 15.01
CA LYS A 187 -1.93 9.17 16.23
C LYS A 187 -0.90 8.57 17.20
N ASP A 188 0.01 7.76 16.69
CA ASP A 188 0.97 7.02 17.51
C ASP A 188 2.03 7.97 18.12
N VAL A 189 2.55 8.94 17.36
CA VAL A 189 3.48 9.94 17.93
C VAL A 189 2.80 10.89 18.91
N GLN A 190 1.52 11.23 18.68
CA GLN A 190 0.75 12.05 19.61
C GLN A 190 0.40 11.29 20.89
N HIS A 191 0.27 9.96 20.84
CA HIS A 191 0.11 9.14 22.04
C HIS A 191 1.35 9.24 22.95
N LEU A 192 2.56 9.29 22.36
CA LEU A 192 3.80 9.40 23.12
C LEU A 192 4.09 10.81 23.66
N TYR A 193 3.79 11.85 22.87
CA TYR A 193 4.27 13.21 23.11
C TYR A 193 3.17 14.27 23.27
N GLY A 194 1.91 13.93 23.02
CA GLY A 194 0.79 14.85 22.97
C GLY A 194 0.66 15.58 21.63
N ILE A 195 -0.36 16.44 21.53
CA ILE A 195 -0.72 17.16 20.31
C ILE A 195 0.02 18.50 20.24
N SER A 196 0.61 18.80 19.09
CA SER A 196 1.22 20.12 18.85
C SER A 196 0.14 21.22 18.81
N PRO A 197 0.35 22.40 19.44
CA PRO A 197 -0.60 23.52 19.35
C PRO A 197 -0.91 23.97 17.92
N ASN A 198 0.03 23.78 16.99
CA ASN A 198 -0.14 24.14 15.59
C ASN A 198 -0.90 23.09 14.77
N PHE A 199 -1.13 21.90 15.34
CA PHE A 199 -1.67 20.74 14.62
C PHE A 199 -3.06 21.03 14.05
N ALA A 200 -3.97 21.64 14.80
CA ALA A 200 -5.33 21.93 14.33
C ALA A 200 -5.34 22.76 13.04
N SER A 201 -4.47 23.78 12.96
CA SER A 201 -4.36 24.63 11.77
C SER A 201 -3.77 23.90 10.55
N LEU A 202 -2.89 22.93 10.79
CA LEU A 202 -2.28 22.12 9.73
C LEU A 202 -3.25 21.04 9.25
N PHE A 203 -3.91 20.36 10.19
CA PHE A 203 -4.93 19.35 9.93
C PHE A 203 -6.09 19.92 9.09
N ALA A 204 -6.56 21.12 9.42
CA ALA A 204 -7.63 21.77 8.66
C ALA A 204 -7.22 22.12 7.22
N LYS A 205 -5.94 22.41 6.98
CA LYS A 205 -5.42 22.72 5.63
C LYS A 205 -5.13 21.46 4.82
N ARG A 206 -4.59 20.45 5.49
CA ARG A 206 -4.16 19.20 4.87
C ARG A 206 -4.23 18.08 5.90
N PRO A 207 -5.36 17.35 5.96
CA PRO A 207 -5.49 16.24 6.89
C PRO A 207 -4.47 15.14 6.53
N PRO A 208 -3.94 14.40 7.53
CA PRO A 208 -3.11 13.23 7.29
C PRO A 208 -3.84 12.21 6.40
N PRO A 209 -3.17 11.63 5.39
CA PRO A 209 -3.78 10.59 4.57
C PRO A 209 -4.14 9.38 5.43
N ARG A 210 -5.24 8.72 5.06
CA ARG A 210 -5.72 7.51 5.69
C ARG A 210 -5.61 6.37 4.70
N THR A 211 -5.17 5.23 5.18
CA THR A 211 -5.38 3.96 4.50
C THR A 211 -6.88 3.67 4.49
N PRO A 212 -7.46 3.26 3.36
CA PRO A 212 -8.87 2.90 3.28
C PRO A 212 -9.26 1.90 4.37
N ASP A 213 -10.37 2.17 5.05
CA ASP A 213 -10.91 1.28 6.08
C ASP A 213 -11.88 0.31 5.41
N LYS A 214 -11.65 -0.99 5.63
CA LYS A 214 -12.53 -2.02 5.06
C LYS A 214 -13.96 -1.92 5.57
N CYS A 215 -14.18 -1.32 6.74
CA CYS A 215 -15.52 -1.19 7.34
C CYS A 215 -16.13 0.21 7.20
N ASP A 216 -15.55 1.06 6.36
CA ASP A 216 -16.18 2.31 5.97
C ASP A 216 -17.46 2.02 5.15
N PRO A 217 -18.64 2.51 5.58
CA PRO A 217 -19.89 2.32 4.82
C PRO A 217 -19.90 3.01 3.45
N ASP A 218 -18.99 3.96 3.21
CA ASP A 218 -18.83 4.65 1.94
C ASP A 218 -17.72 4.02 1.07
N LEU A 219 -17.14 2.89 1.49
CA LEU A 219 -16.10 2.20 0.75
C LEU A 219 -16.59 1.78 -0.65
N SER A 220 -15.80 2.10 -1.67
CA SER A 220 -15.95 1.61 -3.03
C SER A 220 -14.66 0.95 -3.51
N PHE A 221 -14.73 0.18 -4.59
CA PHE A 221 -13.57 -0.47 -5.20
C PHE A 221 -13.33 0.04 -6.61
N ASP A 222 -12.06 0.17 -6.97
CA ASP A 222 -11.64 0.56 -8.32
C ASP A 222 -11.54 -0.67 -9.24
N ALA A 223 -11.30 -1.85 -8.67
CA ALA A 223 -11.36 -3.13 -9.37
C ALA A 223 -11.55 -4.27 -8.35
N VAL A 224 -12.14 -5.38 -8.78
CA VAL A 224 -12.25 -6.60 -7.98
C VAL A 224 -11.96 -7.78 -8.89
N THR A 225 -11.18 -8.75 -8.43
CA THR A 225 -10.82 -9.91 -9.24
C THR A 225 -10.60 -11.16 -8.41
N GLU A 226 -10.83 -12.32 -9.01
CA GLU A 226 -10.37 -13.59 -8.47
C GLU A 226 -8.93 -13.80 -8.93
N LEU A 227 -8.06 -14.21 -8.02
CA LEU A 227 -6.68 -14.57 -8.29
C LEU A 227 -6.36 -15.87 -7.58
N GLN A 228 -6.16 -16.94 -8.35
CA GLN A 228 -5.93 -18.31 -7.86
C GLN A 228 -7.07 -18.85 -6.99
N GLN A 229 -7.03 -18.59 -5.68
CA GLN A 229 -8.05 -19.02 -4.69
C GLN A 229 -8.50 -17.84 -3.81
N GLU A 230 -8.12 -16.62 -4.18
CA GLU A 230 -8.41 -15.40 -3.43
C GLU A 230 -9.28 -14.46 -4.23
N VAL A 231 -10.00 -13.58 -3.52
CA VAL A 231 -10.61 -12.41 -4.12
C VAL A 231 -9.82 -11.18 -3.67
N LEU A 232 -9.35 -10.41 -4.65
CA LEU A 232 -8.62 -9.17 -4.42
C LEU A 232 -9.55 -8.00 -4.69
N PHE A 233 -9.59 -7.07 -3.75
CA PHE A 233 -10.37 -5.83 -3.84
C PHE A 233 -9.40 -4.66 -3.88
N PHE A 234 -9.35 -3.94 -5.00
CA PHE A 234 -8.42 -2.85 -5.24
C PHE A 234 -9.07 -1.51 -4.90
N LYS A 235 -8.34 -0.66 -4.17
CA LYS A 235 -8.74 0.72 -3.90
C LYS A 235 -7.53 1.63 -3.78
N ASP A 236 -7.48 2.65 -4.61
CA ASP A 236 -6.34 3.54 -4.75
C ASP A 236 -5.06 2.69 -4.94
N ARG A 237 -4.06 2.90 -4.09
CA ARG A 237 -2.77 2.17 -4.10
C ARG A 237 -2.79 0.88 -3.27
N PHE A 238 -3.94 0.53 -2.70
CA PHE A 238 -4.12 -0.57 -1.76
C PHE A 238 -4.92 -1.71 -2.38
N MET A 239 -4.76 -2.89 -1.79
CA MET A 239 -5.62 -4.02 -2.06
C MET A 239 -5.91 -4.81 -0.79
N TRP A 240 -7.16 -5.26 -0.64
CA TRP A 240 -7.52 -6.29 0.32
C TRP A 240 -7.45 -7.66 -0.34
N ARG A 241 -7.02 -8.64 0.44
CA ARG A 241 -6.90 -10.04 0.03
C ARG A 241 -7.81 -10.88 0.90
N LYS A 242 -8.88 -11.39 0.30
CA LYS A 242 -9.80 -12.32 0.94
C LYS A 242 -9.45 -13.73 0.48
N HIS A 243 -9.17 -14.60 1.43
CA HIS A 243 -8.88 -16.00 1.16
C HIS A 243 -9.89 -16.88 1.92
N PRO A 244 -10.57 -17.84 1.27
CA PRO A 244 -11.68 -18.59 1.86
C PRO A 244 -11.31 -19.43 3.09
N GLN A 245 -10.02 -19.76 3.25
CA GLN A 245 -9.51 -20.51 4.40
C GLN A 245 -9.09 -19.64 5.60
N PHE A 246 -9.10 -18.31 5.48
CA PHE A 246 -8.62 -17.40 6.52
C PHE A 246 -9.70 -16.36 6.86
N ASP A 247 -10.05 -16.27 8.15
CA ASP A 247 -11.08 -15.34 8.66
C ASP A 247 -10.66 -13.86 8.62
N GLU A 248 -9.37 -13.58 8.41
CA GLU A 248 -8.83 -12.23 8.39
C GLU A 248 -8.54 -11.79 6.96
N THR A 249 -9.36 -10.88 6.45
CA THR A 249 -9.06 -10.14 5.23
C THR A 249 -7.92 -9.12 5.50
N GLY A 250 -6.73 -9.39 4.96
CA GLY A 250 -5.55 -8.53 5.08
C GLY A 250 -5.52 -7.42 4.03
N ILE A 251 -4.87 -6.29 4.36
CA ILE A 251 -4.62 -5.18 3.42
C ILE A 251 -3.12 -5.05 3.14
N THR A 252 -2.77 -4.78 1.88
CA THR A 252 -1.38 -4.50 1.48
C THR A 252 -1.35 -3.48 0.33
N LEU A 253 -0.16 -3.06 -0.10
CA LEU A 253 0.00 -2.23 -1.28
C LEU A 253 0.00 -3.08 -2.54
N ILE A 254 -0.54 -2.54 -3.64
CA ILE A 254 -0.43 -3.14 -4.97
C ILE A 254 1.05 -3.32 -5.34
N SER A 255 1.87 -2.31 -5.04
CA SER A 255 3.31 -2.34 -5.31
C SER A 255 4.06 -3.39 -4.47
N SER A 256 3.48 -3.91 -3.37
CA SER A 256 4.10 -5.00 -2.58
C SER A 256 4.35 -6.24 -3.42
N LEU A 257 3.45 -6.57 -4.35
CA LEU A 257 3.57 -7.73 -5.23
C LEU A 257 4.06 -7.36 -6.63
N TRP A 258 3.70 -6.18 -7.13
CA TRP A 258 4.01 -5.74 -8.49
C TRP A 258 4.72 -4.38 -8.50
N PRO A 259 5.91 -4.28 -7.88
CA PRO A 259 6.67 -3.03 -7.89
C PRO A 259 7.04 -2.68 -9.34
N ASP A 260 6.80 -1.42 -9.72
CA ASP A 260 7.12 -0.83 -11.03
C ASP A 260 6.50 -1.54 -12.27
N SER A 261 5.71 -2.60 -12.05
CA SER A 261 5.19 -3.47 -13.10
C SER A 261 3.78 -3.07 -13.53
N VAL A 262 2.97 -2.56 -12.60
CA VAL A 262 1.60 -2.09 -12.84
C VAL A 262 1.40 -0.71 -12.21
N PRO A 263 0.49 0.13 -12.74
CA PRO A 263 0.13 1.39 -12.11
C PRO A 263 -0.45 1.20 -10.71
N HIS A 264 -0.23 2.18 -9.83
CA HIS A 264 -0.79 2.17 -8.49
C HIS A 264 -2.30 2.45 -8.46
N TYR A 265 -2.90 2.85 -9.57
CA TYR A 265 -4.33 3.10 -9.69
C TYR A 265 -4.83 2.34 -10.91
N LEU A 266 -5.80 1.47 -10.70
CA LEU A 266 -6.29 0.55 -11.72
C LEU A 266 -7.73 0.91 -12.08
N ASP A 267 -8.16 0.58 -13.29
CA ASP A 267 -9.55 0.73 -13.72
C ASP A 267 -10.26 -0.63 -13.79
N ALA A 268 -9.53 -1.71 -14.11
CA ALA A 268 -10.07 -3.07 -14.11
C ALA A 268 -8.94 -4.11 -13.97
N VAL A 269 -9.26 -5.28 -13.44
CA VAL A 269 -8.34 -6.42 -13.34
C VAL A 269 -9.10 -7.73 -13.55
N TYR A 270 -8.52 -8.66 -14.31
CA TYR A 270 -9.02 -10.04 -14.36
C TYR A 270 -7.89 -11.07 -14.45
N GLU A 271 -8.10 -12.25 -13.88
CA GLU A 271 -7.26 -13.42 -14.12
C GLU A 271 -7.82 -14.24 -15.30
N ASN A 272 -6.99 -14.43 -16.33
CA ASN A 272 -7.19 -15.47 -17.33
C ASN A 272 -6.55 -16.76 -16.82
N VAL A 273 -7.37 -17.63 -16.24
CA VAL A 273 -6.93 -18.85 -15.57
C VAL A 273 -6.31 -19.84 -16.56
N GLU A 274 -6.79 -19.89 -17.81
CA GLU A 274 -6.25 -20.79 -18.84
C GLU A 274 -4.82 -20.42 -19.23
N GLY A 275 -4.56 -19.13 -19.36
CA GLY A 275 -3.23 -18.60 -19.69
C GLY A 275 -2.29 -18.52 -18.48
N ASN A 276 -2.83 -18.65 -17.26
CA ASN A 276 -2.18 -18.26 -16.01
C ASN A 276 -1.65 -16.82 -16.09
N LEU A 277 -2.54 -15.90 -16.50
CA LEU A 277 -2.23 -14.50 -16.78
C LEU A 277 -3.11 -13.58 -15.96
N ASN A 278 -2.51 -12.56 -15.37
CA ASN A 278 -3.20 -11.46 -14.70
C ASN A 278 -3.18 -10.25 -15.61
N VAL A 279 -4.35 -9.73 -15.95
CA VAL A 279 -4.50 -8.63 -16.89
C VAL A 279 -5.02 -7.40 -16.14
N PHE A 280 -4.25 -6.31 -16.20
CA PHE A 280 -4.53 -5.06 -15.50
C PHE A 280 -4.81 -3.96 -16.51
N PHE A 281 -5.79 -3.09 -16.23
CA PHE A 281 -6.18 -1.99 -17.11
C PHE A 281 -6.00 -0.65 -16.41
N LYS A 282 -5.50 0.34 -17.17
CA LYS A 282 -5.49 1.75 -16.77
C LYS A 282 -5.53 2.66 -17.99
N GLY A 283 -6.57 3.47 -18.08
CA GLY A 283 -6.84 4.31 -19.23
C GLY A 283 -6.87 3.49 -20.52
N HIS A 284 -6.12 3.95 -21.52
CA HIS A 284 -6.06 3.27 -22.82
C HIS A 284 -5.03 2.14 -22.86
N GLN A 285 -4.40 1.80 -21.72
CA GLN A 285 -3.36 0.78 -21.64
C GLN A 285 -3.77 -0.42 -20.80
N TYR A 286 -3.16 -1.55 -21.11
CA TYR A 286 -3.26 -2.76 -20.30
C TYR A 286 -1.90 -3.45 -20.14
N TRP A 287 -1.73 -4.13 -19.03
CA TRP A 287 -0.54 -4.89 -18.65
C TRP A 287 -0.93 -6.35 -18.50
N VAL A 288 -0.06 -7.25 -18.94
CA VAL A 288 -0.26 -8.70 -18.77
C VAL A 288 0.91 -9.23 -17.96
N LEU A 289 0.60 -9.87 -16.85
CA LEU A 289 1.57 -10.46 -15.95
C LEU A 289 1.38 -11.97 -15.91
N ARG A 290 2.47 -12.71 -15.82
CA ARG A 290 2.48 -14.13 -15.47
C ARG A 290 3.01 -14.25 -14.06
N GLN A 291 2.18 -14.74 -13.15
CA GLN A 291 2.44 -14.69 -11.71
C GLN A 291 2.71 -13.24 -11.26
N LEU A 292 3.96 -12.90 -10.94
CA LEU A 292 4.39 -11.56 -10.52
C LEU A 292 5.26 -10.85 -11.58
N THR A 293 5.47 -11.45 -12.76
CA THR A 293 6.39 -10.93 -13.79
C THR A 293 5.59 -10.31 -14.94
N LEU A 294 5.95 -9.08 -15.34
CA LEU A 294 5.41 -8.43 -16.53
C LEU A 294 5.86 -9.16 -17.81
N GLU A 295 4.91 -9.52 -18.67
CA GLU A 295 5.23 -10.16 -19.94
C GLU A 295 5.88 -9.16 -20.91
N GLU A 296 6.71 -9.68 -21.82
CA GLU A 296 7.46 -8.85 -22.76
C GLU A 296 6.53 -8.06 -23.72
N GLY A 297 6.84 -6.79 -23.91
CA GLY A 297 6.10 -5.91 -24.82
C GLY A 297 4.81 -5.34 -24.24
N PHE A 298 4.64 -5.37 -22.91
CA PHE A 298 3.63 -4.64 -22.17
C PHE A 298 4.23 -3.41 -21.45
N PRO A 299 3.45 -2.34 -21.20
CA PRO A 299 2.02 -2.19 -21.52
C PRO A 299 1.71 -2.05 -23.01
N ARG A 300 0.48 -2.42 -23.37
CA ARG A 300 -0.09 -2.30 -24.72
C ARG A 300 -1.35 -1.47 -24.72
N ASN A 301 -1.83 -1.08 -25.91
CA ASN A 301 -3.04 -0.29 -26.02
C ASN A 301 -4.27 -1.19 -26.04
N ILE A 302 -5.37 -0.78 -25.42
CA ILE A 302 -6.64 -1.55 -25.47
C ILE A 302 -7.17 -1.71 -26.90
N TRP A 303 -6.76 -0.87 -27.86
CA TRP A 303 -7.06 -1.07 -29.29
C TRP A 303 -6.57 -2.43 -29.82
N ASP A 304 -5.50 -2.97 -29.24
CA ASP A 304 -4.93 -4.27 -29.61
C ASP A 304 -5.86 -5.42 -29.23
N LEU A 305 -6.79 -5.20 -28.29
CA LEU A 305 -7.87 -6.13 -27.93
C LEU A 305 -9.07 -6.03 -28.86
N GLY A 306 -9.11 -5.06 -29.78
CA GLY A 306 -10.20 -4.85 -30.73
C GLY A 306 -11.19 -3.75 -30.37
N PHE A 307 -10.90 -2.93 -29.34
CA PHE A 307 -11.75 -1.77 -29.01
C PHE A 307 -11.69 -0.69 -30.11
N PRO A 308 -12.79 0.03 -30.39
CA PRO A 308 -12.80 1.15 -31.34
C PRO A 308 -12.34 2.44 -30.67
N SER A 309 -11.70 3.35 -31.43
CA SER A 309 -11.03 4.60 -30.98
C SER A 309 -11.79 5.52 -30.01
N ARG A 310 -13.10 5.34 -29.84
CA ARG A 310 -13.97 6.03 -28.87
C ARG A 310 -13.81 5.52 -27.43
N ILE A 311 -13.45 4.26 -27.22
CA ILE A 311 -13.31 3.66 -25.89
C ILE A 311 -11.97 4.07 -25.28
N LYS A 312 -11.98 4.78 -24.16
CA LYS A 312 -10.74 5.33 -23.57
C LYS A 312 -10.24 4.57 -22.34
N SER A 313 -11.11 3.76 -21.73
CA SER A 313 -10.85 2.97 -20.54
C SER A 313 -11.80 1.78 -20.50
N VAL A 314 -11.45 0.81 -19.66
CA VAL A 314 -12.29 -0.33 -19.29
C VAL A 314 -12.64 -0.15 -17.82
N ASP A 315 -13.94 -0.08 -17.51
CA ASP A 315 -14.41 0.22 -16.15
C ASP A 315 -14.49 -1.04 -15.29
N ALA A 316 -14.68 -2.22 -15.91
CA ALA A 316 -14.61 -3.51 -15.22
C ALA A 316 -14.31 -4.62 -16.23
N ALA A 317 -13.75 -5.73 -15.76
CA ALA A 317 -13.48 -6.92 -16.56
C ALA A 317 -13.95 -8.17 -15.79
N LEU A 318 -14.72 -9.03 -16.47
CA LEU A 318 -15.32 -10.22 -15.88
C LEU A 318 -14.97 -11.45 -16.71
N HIS A 319 -14.18 -12.36 -16.14
CA HIS A 319 -13.71 -13.55 -16.84
C HIS A 319 -14.58 -14.78 -16.54
N PHE A 320 -14.99 -15.47 -17.59
CA PHE A 320 -15.76 -16.71 -17.52
C PHE A 320 -14.86 -17.92 -17.78
N ARG A 321 -14.38 -18.54 -16.70
CA ARG A 321 -13.40 -19.64 -16.75
C ARG A 321 -13.86 -20.85 -17.56
N ASN A 322 -15.14 -21.24 -17.48
CA ASN A 322 -15.64 -22.44 -18.14
C ASN A 322 -15.90 -22.20 -19.62
N GLU A 323 -16.43 -21.01 -19.95
CA GLU A 323 -16.85 -20.61 -21.28
C GLU A 323 -15.73 -19.92 -22.08
N ARG A 324 -14.61 -19.60 -21.42
CA ARG A 324 -13.37 -19.13 -22.04
C ARG A 324 -13.49 -17.79 -22.77
N TYR A 325 -14.30 -16.90 -22.21
CA TYR A 325 -14.44 -15.54 -22.70
C TYR A 325 -14.38 -14.54 -21.54
N THR A 326 -14.05 -13.31 -21.88
CA THR A 326 -14.02 -12.19 -20.93
C THR A 326 -15.03 -11.15 -21.39
N VAL A 327 -15.76 -10.57 -20.44
CA VAL A 327 -16.66 -9.45 -20.68
C VAL A 327 -16.01 -8.19 -20.14
N PHE A 328 -15.80 -7.21 -21.02
CA PHE A 328 -15.32 -5.89 -20.64
C PHE A 328 -16.48 -4.91 -20.59
N PHE A 329 -16.52 -4.09 -19.54
CA PHE A 329 -17.57 -3.08 -19.34
C PHE A 329 -16.98 -1.69 -19.60
N THR A 330 -17.68 -0.89 -20.39
CA THR A 330 -17.26 0.47 -20.76
C THR A 330 -18.48 1.38 -20.83
N GLY A 331 -18.68 2.25 -19.84
CA GLY A 331 -19.85 3.10 -19.71
C GLY A 331 -21.13 2.27 -19.58
N HIS A 332 -21.98 2.32 -20.61
CA HIS A 332 -23.25 1.58 -20.67
C HIS A 332 -23.19 0.32 -21.52
N GLU A 333 -22.02 0.00 -22.07
CA GLU A 333 -21.81 -1.11 -23.01
C GLU A 333 -20.99 -2.22 -22.37
N CYS A 334 -21.25 -3.46 -22.79
CA CYS A 334 -20.39 -4.60 -22.52
C CYS A 334 -19.92 -5.27 -23.82
N TRP A 335 -18.68 -5.74 -23.80
CA TRP A 335 -17.95 -6.27 -24.94
C TRP A 335 -17.49 -7.68 -24.61
N ARG A 336 -17.76 -8.63 -25.49
CA ARG A 336 -17.32 -10.01 -25.31
C ARG A 336 -16.02 -10.23 -26.06
N TYR A 337 -15.02 -10.76 -25.37
CA TYR A 337 -13.71 -11.08 -25.92
C TYR A 337 -13.45 -12.57 -25.82
N ASN A 338 -13.13 -13.20 -26.95
CA ASN A 338 -12.79 -14.61 -27.01
C ASN A 338 -11.31 -14.80 -26.69
N GLU A 339 -11.00 -15.49 -25.59
CA GLU A 339 -9.62 -15.68 -25.13
C GLU A 339 -8.82 -16.64 -26.03
N GLN A 340 -9.49 -17.60 -26.70
CA GLN A 340 -8.83 -18.54 -27.60
C GLN A 340 -8.47 -17.90 -28.94
N GLN A 341 -9.42 -17.17 -29.54
CA GLN A 341 -9.22 -16.48 -30.81
C GLN A 341 -8.48 -15.15 -30.65
N LYS A 342 -8.40 -14.63 -29.42
CA LYS A 342 -7.81 -13.34 -29.06
C LYS A 342 -8.42 -12.18 -29.85
N MET A 343 -9.76 -12.13 -29.89
CA MET A 343 -10.49 -11.09 -30.62
C MET A 343 -11.87 -10.81 -30.00
N MET A 344 -12.40 -9.60 -30.24
CA MET A 344 -13.77 -9.24 -29.87
C MET A 344 -14.79 -10.04 -30.68
N GLU A 345 -15.81 -10.53 -30.00
CA GLU A 345 -16.95 -11.24 -30.58
C GLU A 345 -18.15 -10.32 -30.72
N GLY A 346 -18.67 -10.21 -31.95
CA GLY A 346 -19.90 -9.49 -32.24
C GLY A 346 -19.80 -7.98 -32.01
N SER A 347 -20.96 -7.36 -31.79
CA SER A 347 -21.10 -5.93 -31.51
C SER A 347 -21.31 -5.71 -30.01
N PRO A 348 -20.94 -4.53 -29.46
CA PRO A 348 -21.23 -4.22 -28.07
C PRO A 348 -22.73 -4.29 -27.78
N THR A 349 -23.08 -4.84 -26.62
CA THR A 349 -24.45 -4.90 -26.10
C THR A 349 -24.61 -3.91 -24.95
N LEU A 350 -25.83 -3.43 -24.73
CA LEU A 350 -26.11 -2.59 -23.57
C LEU A 350 -26.11 -3.45 -22.30
N ILE A 351 -25.48 -2.95 -21.23
CA ILE A 351 -25.41 -3.65 -19.95
C ILE A 351 -26.82 -3.95 -19.44
N GLU A 352 -27.75 -2.99 -19.54
CA GLU A 352 -29.14 -3.15 -19.09
C GLU A 352 -29.91 -4.27 -19.82
N GLN A 353 -29.52 -4.59 -21.05
CA GLN A 353 -30.16 -5.67 -21.83
C GLN A 353 -29.66 -7.05 -21.41
N GLN A 354 -28.37 -7.17 -21.11
CA GLN A 354 -27.74 -8.44 -20.76
C GLN A 354 -27.78 -8.73 -19.24
N TRP A 355 -27.68 -7.68 -18.43
CA TRP A 355 -27.53 -7.68 -16.98
C TRP A 355 -28.65 -6.85 -16.35
N SER A 356 -29.89 -7.24 -16.61
CA SER A 356 -31.08 -6.55 -16.13
C SER A 356 -31.04 -6.33 -14.61
N GLY A 357 -31.25 -5.09 -14.17
CA GLY A 357 -31.21 -4.70 -12.75
C GLY A 357 -29.86 -4.22 -12.26
N ILE A 358 -28.79 -4.32 -13.06
CA ILE A 358 -27.47 -3.77 -12.73
C ILE A 358 -27.36 -2.32 -13.19
N PRO A 359 -26.94 -1.38 -12.30
CA PRO A 359 -26.81 0.01 -12.66
C PRO A 359 -25.61 0.25 -13.59
N THR A 360 -25.66 1.32 -14.39
CA THR A 360 -24.60 1.68 -15.34
C THR A 360 -24.11 3.13 -15.12
N PRO A 361 -22.81 3.44 -15.31
CA PRO A 361 -21.68 2.49 -15.38
C PRO A 361 -21.48 1.74 -14.04
N ILE A 362 -20.63 0.70 -14.10
CA ILE A 362 -20.16 -0.07 -12.94
C ILE A 362 -18.67 0.22 -12.69
N ASP A 363 -18.20 0.00 -11.47
CA ASP A 363 -16.82 0.26 -11.07
C ASP A 363 -15.98 -1.02 -11.00
N ALA A 364 -16.60 -2.17 -10.74
CA ALA A 364 -15.91 -3.46 -10.73
C ALA A 364 -16.88 -4.62 -10.94
N ALA A 365 -16.35 -5.77 -11.36
CA ALA A 365 -17.10 -7.01 -11.47
C ALA A 365 -16.20 -8.23 -11.24
N VAL A 366 -16.71 -9.27 -10.56
CA VAL A 366 -16.00 -10.54 -10.36
C VAL A 366 -16.98 -11.71 -10.37
N VAL A 367 -16.56 -12.88 -10.87
CA VAL A 367 -17.28 -14.13 -10.64
C VAL A 367 -16.75 -14.71 -9.34
N TYR A 368 -17.62 -14.93 -8.36
CA TYR A 368 -17.23 -15.49 -7.07
C TYR A 368 -18.36 -16.39 -6.54
N GLU A 369 -18.00 -17.54 -5.97
CA GLU A 369 -18.97 -18.56 -5.48
C GLU A 369 -20.06 -18.94 -6.52
N GLY A 370 -19.69 -18.94 -7.81
CA GLY A 370 -20.59 -19.30 -8.91
C GLY A 370 -21.61 -18.22 -9.31
N LEU A 371 -21.49 -17.01 -8.77
CA LEU A 371 -22.38 -15.88 -9.06
C LEU A 371 -21.57 -14.67 -9.54
N VAL A 372 -22.25 -13.71 -10.17
CA VAL A 372 -21.59 -12.47 -10.61
C VAL A 372 -21.83 -11.39 -9.57
N HIS A 373 -20.74 -10.77 -9.14
CA HIS A 373 -20.73 -9.69 -8.18
C HIS A 373 -20.34 -8.41 -8.91
N PHE A 374 -21.25 -7.43 -8.93
CA PHE A 374 -21.03 -6.11 -9.50
C PHE A 374 -20.89 -5.07 -8.38
N PHE A 375 -20.07 -4.04 -8.62
CA PHE A 375 -19.86 -2.96 -7.67
C PHE A 375 -20.10 -1.61 -8.33
N LYS A 376 -20.81 -0.72 -7.64
CA LYS A 376 -21.01 0.67 -8.04
C LYS A 376 -21.10 1.56 -6.81
N GLY A 377 -20.15 2.48 -6.67
CA GLY A 377 -19.97 3.25 -5.45
C GLY A 377 -19.82 2.32 -4.26
N ASN A 378 -20.59 2.59 -3.21
CA ASN A 378 -20.63 1.79 -1.99
C ASN A 378 -21.69 0.68 -2.01
N ILE A 379 -22.20 0.30 -3.18
CA ILE A 379 -23.22 -0.74 -3.33
C ILE A 379 -22.66 -1.91 -4.13
N HIS A 380 -22.84 -3.11 -3.58
CA HIS A 380 -22.56 -4.38 -4.21
C HIS A 380 -23.88 -5.02 -4.68
N TYR A 381 -23.87 -5.59 -5.88
CA TYR A 381 -25.00 -6.26 -6.51
C TYR A 381 -24.62 -7.69 -6.85
N LYS A 382 -25.34 -8.65 -6.26
CA LYS A 382 -25.19 -10.07 -6.53
C LYS A 382 -26.21 -10.47 -7.60
N PHE A 383 -25.71 -10.96 -8.73
CA PHE A 383 -26.48 -11.33 -9.91
C PHE A 383 -26.41 -12.84 -10.15
N ASP A 384 -27.57 -13.48 -10.20
CA ASP A 384 -27.71 -14.88 -10.59
C ASP A 384 -28.13 -15.00 -12.05
N PHE A 385 -27.27 -15.63 -12.86
CA PHE A 385 -27.52 -15.85 -14.28
C PHE A 385 -28.76 -16.68 -14.59
N ASN A 386 -29.08 -17.67 -13.74
CA ASN A 386 -30.14 -18.62 -14.02
C ASN A 386 -31.52 -18.00 -13.76
N SER A 387 -31.66 -17.32 -12.62
CA SER A 387 -32.91 -16.69 -12.22
C SER A 387 -33.06 -15.26 -12.72
N LYS A 388 -31.96 -14.62 -13.16
CA LYS A 388 -31.86 -13.17 -13.44
C LYS A 388 -32.29 -12.30 -12.24
N TYR A 389 -32.16 -12.84 -11.04
CA TYR A 389 -32.45 -12.13 -9.81
C TYR A 389 -31.24 -11.31 -9.37
N VAL A 390 -31.52 -10.12 -8.81
CA VAL A 390 -30.50 -9.20 -8.29
C VAL A 390 -30.83 -8.85 -6.85
N SER A 391 -29.84 -8.99 -5.98
CA SER A 391 -29.88 -8.47 -4.60
C SER A 391 -28.75 -7.49 -4.39
N SER A 392 -28.98 -6.45 -3.58
CA SER A 392 -27.97 -5.45 -3.24
C SER A 392 -27.59 -5.49 -1.76
N SER A 393 -26.32 -5.29 -1.45
CA SER A 393 -25.77 -5.07 -0.11
C SER A 393 -24.68 -3.99 -0.16
N PRO A 394 -24.16 -3.51 0.99
CA PRO A 394 -22.99 -2.61 1.01
C PRO A 394 -21.78 -3.23 0.30
N ALA A 395 -20.94 -2.44 -0.34
CA ALA A 395 -19.77 -2.94 -1.08
C ALA A 395 -18.79 -3.70 -0.18
N ASN A 396 -18.65 -3.28 1.07
CA ASN A 396 -17.76 -3.89 2.05
C ASN A 396 -18.31 -5.18 2.71
N ASP A 397 -19.51 -5.62 2.36
CA ASP A 397 -20.14 -6.83 2.91
C ASP A 397 -19.27 -8.08 2.70
N LEU A 398 -18.47 -8.10 1.63
CA LEU A 398 -17.54 -9.19 1.35
C LEU A 398 -16.24 -9.12 2.18
N LEU A 399 -15.94 -8.02 2.88
CA LEU A 399 -14.67 -7.83 3.63
C LEU A 399 -14.75 -8.19 5.13
N GLU A 400 -15.82 -8.87 5.54
CA GLU A 400 -15.98 -9.45 6.89
C GLU A 400 -15.87 -8.40 8.00
N CYS A 401 -16.67 -7.34 7.87
CA CYS A 401 -16.79 -6.35 8.93
C CYS A 401 -17.59 -6.94 10.09
N ARG A 402 -16.89 -7.24 11.18
CA ARG A 402 -17.54 -7.60 12.45
C ARG A 402 -18.28 -6.37 12.95
N GLU A 403 -19.55 -6.51 13.32
CA GLU A 403 -20.21 -5.51 14.15
C GLU A 403 -19.36 -5.39 15.43
N ASN A 404 -18.79 -4.21 15.68
CA ASN A 404 -18.10 -3.98 16.95
C ASN A 404 -19.13 -4.15 18.06
N ASP A 405 -18.90 -5.13 18.91
CA ASP A 405 -19.59 -5.35 20.18
C ASP A 405 -19.15 -4.27 21.19
N ASP A 406 -19.41 -2.99 20.86
CA ASP A 406 -19.15 -1.83 21.73
C ASP A 406 -20.30 -1.63 22.75
N THR A 407 -21.07 -2.67 23.04
CA THR A 407 -22.20 -2.64 24.00
C THR A 407 -21.91 -3.26 25.37
N GLU A 408 -20.72 -3.80 25.64
CA GLU A 408 -20.41 -4.48 26.93
C GLU A 408 -19.41 -3.78 27.86
N GLN A 409 -19.19 -2.46 27.75
CA GLN A 409 -18.39 -1.71 28.75
C GLN A 409 -19.10 -0.56 29.47
N THR A 410 -20.43 -0.48 29.43
CA THR A 410 -21.20 0.51 30.22
C THR A 410 -21.96 -0.09 31.41
N GLN A 411 -21.63 -1.32 31.82
CA GLN A 411 -22.11 -1.90 33.08
C GLN A 411 -20.99 -2.65 33.81
N MET A 412 -19.97 -1.91 34.27
CA MET A 412 -19.26 -2.18 35.53
C MET A 412 -18.10 -1.17 35.68
N ARG A 413 -18.41 0.04 36.16
CA ARG A 413 -17.67 0.76 37.21
C ARG A 413 -18.34 2.07 37.59
#